data_AF-A0A7L7W2K3-F1
#
_entry.id   AF-A0A7L7W2K3-F1
#
_cell.length_a   1.000
_cell.length_b   1.000
_cell.length_c   1.000
_cell.angle_alpha   90.00
_cell.angle_beta   90.00
_cell.angle_gamma   90.00
#
_symmetry.space_group_name_H-M   'P 1'
#
loop_
_entity.id
_entity.type
_entity.pdbx_description
1 polymer ?
#
loop_
_entity_poly.entity_id
_entity_poly.type
_entity_poly.pdbx_seq_one_letter_code
_entity_poly.pdbx_strand_id
1 'polypeptide(L)'
;MIRNTITAATAVGAALVLSGCSIATPAPAPETTAETSPSASSAPAASDLPAAVSGCGLDGADGVDLTAAGTKLAIDTKGPKESTGAQMADVQCVLGALEVPDDVRSMMKLTTSTTEPTDAGWRDLGFAWNYSPEDHFRLVIVQA
;
A
#
# COMPACT_ATOMS: atom_id res chain seq x y z
N MET A 1 -33.00 3.90 8.53
CA MET A 1 -33.52 4.07 7.15
C MET A 1 -33.12 5.44 6.67
N ILE A 2 -32.48 5.55 5.51
CA ILE A 2 -32.69 6.52 4.42
C ILE A 2 -31.67 6.15 3.35
N ARG A 3 -32.17 5.60 2.24
CA ARG A 3 -31.43 5.22 1.04
C ARG A 3 -31.29 6.50 0.21
N ASN A 4 -30.06 6.95 -0.05
CA ASN A 4 -29.85 8.12 -0.91
C ASN A 4 -29.59 7.65 -2.35
N THR A 5 -30.67 7.48 -3.11
CA THR A 5 -30.66 7.29 -4.56
C THR A 5 -30.55 8.65 -5.24
N ILE A 6 -29.48 8.91 -6.00
CA ILE A 6 -29.39 10.08 -6.86
C ILE A 6 -29.37 9.62 -8.32
N THR A 7 -30.44 10.03 -8.99
CA THR A 7 -30.89 9.78 -10.34
C THR A 7 -29.89 10.29 -11.39
N ALA A 8 -29.64 9.46 -12.41
CA ALA A 8 -28.92 9.85 -13.61
C ALA A 8 -29.69 10.95 -14.38
N ALA A 9 -29.02 12.07 -14.66
CA ALA A 9 -29.54 13.12 -15.52
C ALA A 9 -28.77 13.10 -16.85
N THR A 10 -29.45 12.69 -17.90
CA THR A 10 -29.05 12.82 -19.31
C THR A 10 -29.02 14.28 -19.72
N ALA A 11 -27.92 14.74 -20.34
CA ALA A 11 -27.88 16.00 -21.07
C ALA A 11 -27.30 15.77 -22.48
N VAL A 12 -28.23 15.73 -23.44
CA VAL A 12 -28.10 16.16 -24.84
C VAL A 12 -27.37 17.52 -24.85
N GLY A 13 -26.40 17.88 -25.68
CA GLY A 13 -25.97 17.45 -27.00
C GLY A 13 -25.59 18.74 -27.76
N ALA A 14 -24.40 18.81 -28.36
CA ALA A 14 -24.09 19.76 -29.43
C ALA A 14 -22.81 19.31 -30.15
N ALA A 15 -22.99 18.56 -31.23
CA ALA A 15 -21.93 18.17 -32.14
C ALA A 15 -21.58 19.34 -33.07
N LEU A 16 -20.30 19.68 -33.17
CA LEU A 16 -19.75 20.50 -34.24
C LEU A 16 -19.10 19.55 -35.25
N VAL A 17 -19.77 19.41 -36.40
CA VAL A 17 -19.34 18.61 -37.54
C VAL A 17 -18.53 19.51 -38.47
N LEU A 18 -17.27 19.18 -38.73
CA LEU A 18 -16.51 19.75 -39.84
C LEU A 18 -16.10 18.63 -40.79
N SER A 19 -16.64 18.75 -42.00
CA SER A 19 -16.55 17.86 -43.15
C SER A 19 -15.12 17.56 -43.59
N GLY A 20 -14.86 16.29 -43.87
CA GLY A 20 -13.75 15.83 -44.72
C GLY A 20 -14.11 14.49 -45.35
N CYS A 21 -14.47 14.50 -46.63
CA CYS A 21 -14.79 13.31 -47.42
C CYS A 21 -13.51 12.66 -47.97
N SER A 22 -13.42 11.34 -47.90
CA SER A 22 -12.92 10.47 -48.98
C SER A 22 -13.39 9.03 -48.77
N ILE A 23 -13.66 8.36 -49.87
CA ILE A 23 -14.57 7.22 -50.11
C ILE A 23 -13.79 5.95 -50.52
N ALA A 24 -14.21 4.76 -50.06
CA ALA A 24 -14.26 3.47 -50.79
C ALA A 24 -14.64 2.30 -49.85
N THR A 25 -15.89 1.78 -49.82
CA THR A 25 -16.51 0.61 -50.54
C THR A 25 -16.49 -0.72 -49.72
N PRO A 26 -17.58 -1.54 -49.65
CA PRO A 26 -17.88 -2.46 -48.52
C PRO A 26 -17.83 -3.98 -48.85
N ALA A 27 -17.65 -4.86 -47.83
CA ALA A 27 -17.96 -6.32 -47.85
C ALA A 27 -17.88 -6.97 -46.43
N PRO A 28 -18.51 -8.15 -46.16
CA PRO A 28 -19.37 -8.36 -44.98
C PRO A 28 -18.93 -9.39 -43.91
N ALA A 29 -19.68 -9.39 -42.80
CA ALA A 29 -20.03 -10.53 -41.90
C ALA A 29 -19.09 -10.80 -40.69
N PRO A 30 -19.55 -11.58 -39.67
CA PRO A 30 -19.57 -11.16 -38.26
C PRO A 30 -18.62 -11.99 -37.38
N GLU A 31 -17.83 -11.37 -36.51
CA GLU A 31 -17.01 -12.14 -35.58
C GLU A 31 -17.15 -11.60 -34.16
N THR A 32 -18.02 -12.28 -33.41
CA THR A 32 -17.84 -12.57 -31.98
C THR A 32 -16.36 -12.70 -31.68
N THR A 33 -15.77 -11.66 -31.08
CA THR A 33 -14.61 -11.86 -30.21
C THR A 33 -15.15 -11.67 -28.81
N ALA A 34 -15.58 -12.79 -28.23
CA ALA A 34 -15.57 -12.93 -26.80
C ALA A 34 -14.12 -12.69 -26.37
N GLU A 35 -13.82 -11.50 -25.85
CA GLU A 35 -12.63 -11.29 -25.04
C GLU A 35 -12.81 -12.13 -23.78
N THR A 36 -12.45 -13.41 -23.92
CA THR A 36 -11.95 -14.20 -22.81
C THR A 36 -10.67 -13.50 -22.39
N SER A 37 -10.80 -12.57 -21.46
CA SER A 37 -9.69 -12.05 -20.68
C SER A 37 -9.57 -12.99 -19.49
N PRO A 38 -8.65 -13.98 -19.48
CA PRO A 38 -8.33 -14.68 -18.26
C PRO A 38 -7.50 -13.70 -17.43
N SER A 39 -8.18 -12.79 -16.73
CA SER A 39 -7.62 -12.17 -15.53
C SER A 39 -7.50 -13.27 -14.49
N ALA A 40 -6.53 -14.16 -14.66
CA ALA A 40 -5.99 -14.95 -13.58
C ALA A 40 -5.27 -13.95 -12.67
N SER A 41 -6.05 -13.26 -11.85
CA SER A 41 -5.56 -12.45 -10.76
C SER A 41 -4.95 -13.44 -9.77
N SER A 42 -3.65 -13.70 -9.90
CA SER A 42 -2.90 -14.36 -8.84
C SER A 42 -3.13 -13.55 -7.58
N ALA A 43 -3.79 -14.14 -6.58
CA ALA A 43 -3.89 -13.53 -5.26
C ALA A 43 -2.46 -13.23 -4.80
N PRO A 44 -2.17 -12.00 -4.35
CA PRO A 44 -0.81 -11.65 -4.00
C PRO A 44 -0.38 -12.55 -2.83
N ALA A 45 0.81 -13.15 -2.91
CA ALA A 45 1.28 -14.18 -1.96
C ALA A 45 1.38 -13.61 -0.54
N ALA A 46 0.75 -14.20 0.48
CA ALA A 46 0.67 -13.62 1.83
C ALA A 46 2.03 -13.14 2.36
N SER A 47 2.02 -12.05 3.12
CA SER A 47 3.23 -11.47 3.70
C SER A 47 3.83 -12.42 4.76
N ASP A 48 5.11 -12.31 5.09
CA ASP A 48 5.76 -13.15 6.13
C ASP A 48 6.66 -12.28 7.00
N LEU A 49 6.15 -11.87 8.17
CA LEU A 49 6.88 -11.01 9.11
C LEU A 49 8.16 -11.69 9.65
N PRO A 50 8.15 -12.96 10.11
CA PRO A 50 9.37 -13.67 10.48
C PRO A 50 10.43 -13.69 9.38
N ALA A 51 10.04 -14.00 8.14
CA ALA A 51 10.99 -14.03 7.03
C ALA A 51 11.58 -12.65 6.73
N ALA A 52 10.77 -11.58 6.82
CA ALA A 52 11.26 -10.22 6.64
C ALA A 52 12.24 -9.79 7.74
N VAL A 53 11.94 -10.09 9.01
CA VAL A 53 12.82 -9.79 10.16
C VAL A 53 14.15 -10.53 10.02
N SER A 54 14.10 -11.83 9.72
CA SER A 54 15.32 -12.63 9.60
C SER A 54 16.14 -12.30 8.35
N GLY A 55 15.48 -12.01 7.23
CA GLY A 55 16.14 -11.55 6.01
C GLY A 55 16.86 -10.20 6.17
N CYS A 56 16.40 -9.39 7.12
CA CYS A 56 17.06 -8.14 7.52
C CYS A 56 18.08 -8.31 8.66
N GLY A 57 18.26 -9.52 9.20
CA GLY A 57 19.19 -9.79 10.29
C GLY A 57 18.79 -9.15 11.63
N LEU A 58 17.49 -8.98 11.87
CA LEU A 58 16.97 -8.27 13.04
C LEU A 58 16.52 -9.21 14.19
N ASP A 59 16.85 -10.49 14.09
CA ASP A 59 16.54 -11.50 15.11
C ASP A 59 17.21 -11.12 16.45
N GLY A 60 16.40 -10.68 17.42
CA GLY A 60 16.89 -10.24 18.73
C GLY A 60 17.61 -8.88 18.73
N ALA A 61 17.46 -8.09 17.67
CA ALA A 61 18.03 -6.74 17.60
C ALA A 61 17.35 -5.77 18.58
N ASP A 62 18.12 -4.83 19.11
CA ASP A 62 17.59 -3.78 19.99
C ASP A 62 16.49 -2.99 19.30
N GLY A 63 15.37 -2.74 19.99
CA GLY A 63 14.24 -1.99 19.45
C GLY A 63 13.43 -2.75 18.39
N VAL A 64 13.67 -4.06 18.19
CA VAL A 64 12.86 -4.91 17.31
C VAL A 64 12.20 -6.01 18.13
N ASP A 65 10.86 -6.02 18.15
CA ASP A 65 10.07 -7.02 18.87
C ASP A 65 9.13 -7.74 17.90
N LEU A 66 9.46 -8.99 17.59
CA LEU A 66 8.58 -9.90 16.85
C LEU A 66 7.90 -10.83 17.84
N THR A 67 6.58 -10.82 17.86
CA THR A 67 5.81 -11.74 18.70
C THR A 67 6.12 -13.21 18.36
N ALA A 68 6.02 -14.10 19.35
CA ALA A 68 6.29 -15.53 19.16
C ALA A 68 5.40 -16.19 18.09
N ALA A 69 4.20 -15.65 17.86
CA ALA A 69 3.30 -16.12 16.81
C ALA A 69 3.68 -15.62 15.40
N GLY A 70 4.62 -14.68 15.29
CA GLY A 70 5.03 -14.09 14.03
C GLY A 70 4.01 -13.14 13.40
N THR A 71 2.92 -12.79 14.08
CA THR A 71 1.81 -12.01 13.50
C THR A 71 1.87 -10.52 13.83
N LYS A 72 2.78 -10.11 14.70
CA LYS A 72 3.00 -8.70 15.05
C LYS A 72 4.48 -8.41 15.21
N LEU A 73 4.91 -7.32 14.58
CA LEU A 73 6.23 -6.75 14.64
C LEU A 73 6.14 -5.31 15.15
N ALA A 74 6.94 -4.96 16.15
CA ALA A 74 7.16 -3.58 16.57
C ALA A 74 8.63 -3.21 16.34
N ILE A 75 8.85 -2.03 15.76
CA ILE A 75 10.18 -1.44 15.58
C ILE A 75 10.17 -0.07 16.25
N ASP A 76 11.04 0.12 17.23
CA ASP A 76 11.29 1.39 17.90
C ASP A 76 12.72 1.83 17.60
N THR A 77 12.86 2.91 16.83
CA THR A 77 14.17 3.38 16.42
C THR A 77 14.87 4.09 17.57
N LYS A 78 16.19 3.98 17.65
CA LYS A 78 17.00 4.72 18.60
C LYS A 78 16.79 6.23 18.44
N GLY A 79 16.43 6.88 19.54
CA GLY A 79 16.40 8.32 19.65
C GLY A 79 17.70 8.97 20.12
N PRO A 80 17.81 10.31 20.06
CA PRO A 80 19.03 11.03 20.44
C PRO A 80 19.38 10.90 21.93
N LYS A 81 18.40 10.57 22.78
CA LYS A 81 18.58 10.35 24.23
C LYS A 81 18.78 8.88 24.61
N GLU A 82 18.54 7.96 23.68
CA GLU A 82 18.57 6.52 23.94
C GLU A 82 19.95 5.92 23.65
N SER A 83 20.36 4.93 24.44
CA SER A 83 21.62 4.22 24.20
C SER A 83 21.45 3.12 23.14
N THR A 84 20.29 2.47 23.09
CA THR A 84 19.95 1.36 22.19
C THR A 84 18.68 1.65 21.38
N GLY A 85 18.35 0.77 20.43
CA GLY A 85 17.18 0.86 19.57
C GLY A 85 17.52 0.59 18.10
N ALA A 86 16.47 0.39 17.30
CA ALA A 86 16.64 0.06 15.89
C ALA A 86 17.12 1.27 15.08
N GLN A 87 17.60 1.04 13.87
CA GLN A 87 17.95 2.09 12.93
C GLN A 87 16.82 2.32 11.92
N MET A 88 16.75 3.53 11.36
CA MET A 88 15.84 3.80 10.24
C MET A 88 16.17 2.93 9.00
N ALA A 89 17.40 2.42 8.89
CA ALA A 89 17.76 1.44 7.88
C ALA A 89 17.05 0.09 8.09
N ASP A 90 16.83 -0.32 9.34
CA ASP A 90 16.16 -1.58 9.69
C ASP A 90 14.67 -1.51 9.33
N VAL A 91 14.03 -0.37 9.63
CA VAL A 91 12.67 -0.05 9.18
C VAL A 91 12.57 -0.17 7.66
N GLN A 92 13.50 0.45 6.92
CA GLN A 92 13.48 0.41 5.46
C GLN A 92 13.72 -0.99 4.90
N CYS A 93 14.57 -1.78 5.54
CA CYS A 93 14.80 -3.17 5.15
C CYS A 93 13.51 -3.98 5.26
N VAL A 94 12.83 -3.91 6.42
CA VAL A 94 11.57 -4.65 6.66
C VAL A 94 10.49 -4.22 5.68
N LEU A 95 10.29 -2.91 5.47
CA LEU A 95 9.30 -2.41 4.52
C LEU A 95 9.62 -2.86 3.07
N GLY A 96 10.90 -2.95 2.71
CA GLY A 96 11.34 -3.46 1.41
C GLY A 96 11.10 -4.97 1.26
N ALA A 97 11.43 -5.75 2.29
CA ALA A 97 11.22 -7.20 2.31
C ALA A 97 9.73 -7.58 2.25
N LEU A 98 8.86 -6.74 2.84
CA LEU A 98 7.40 -6.88 2.78
C LEU A 98 6.78 -6.25 1.52
N GLU A 99 7.61 -5.74 0.61
CA GLU A 99 7.19 -5.10 -0.65
C GLU A 99 6.13 -4.02 -0.44
N VAL A 100 6.29 -3.22 0.63
CA VAL A 100 5.35 -2.14 0.95
C VAL A 100 5.42 -1.05 -0.13
N PRO A 101 4.27 -0.63 -0.69
CA PRO A 101 4.24 0.30 -1.81
C PRO A 101 4.78 1.67 -1.42
N ASP A 102 5.30 2.39 -2.42
CA ASP A 102 5.88 3.72 -2.22
C ASP A 102 4.89 4.74 -1.65
N ASP A 103 3.59 4.58 -1.88
CA ASP A 103 2.56 5.46 -1.30
C ASP A 103 2.57 5.40 0.23
N VAL A 104 2.55 4.19 0.81
CA VAL A 104 2.60 3.99 2.27
C VAL A 104 3.94 4.45 2.82
N ARG A 105 5.05 4.14 2.14
CA ARG A 105 6.39 4.61 2.54
C ARG A 105 6.50 6.13 2.49
N SER A 106 5.81 6.78 1.55
CA SER A 106 5.79 8.24 1.43
C SER A 106 4.96 8.87 2.54
N MET A 107 3.84 8.27 2.93
CA MET A 107 3.08 8.72 4.11
C MET A 107 3.96 8.71 5.37
N MET A 108 4.73 7.65 5.58
CA MET A 108 5.69 7.57 6.71
C MET A 108 6.74 8.69 6.64
N LYS A 109 7.32 8.96 5.47
CA LYS A 109 8.31 10.04 5.28
C LYS A 109 7.75 11.44 5.51
N LEU A 110 6.47 11.65 5.20
CA LEU A 110 5.79 12.93 5.38
C LEU A 110 5.29 13.16 6.82
N THR A 111 5.43 12.18 7.71
CA THR A 111 5.01 12.31 9.10
C THR A 111 6.01 13.16 9.87
N THR A 112 5.68 14.43 10.12
CA THR A 112 6.62 15.41 10.70
C THR A 112 6.54 15.56 12.22
N SER A 113 5.50 15.02 12.84
CA SER A 113 5.30 14.78 14.28
C SER A 113 3.80 14.67 14.50
N THR A 114 3.33 13.62 15.17
CA THR A 114 1.90 13.43 15.41
C THR A 114 1.64 13.02 16.85
N THR A 115 0.59 13.57 17.48
CA THR A 115 0.13 13.12 18.80
C THR A 115 -0.55 11.75 18.70
N GLU A 116 -1.16 11.46 17.55
CA GLU A 116 -1.86 10.22 17.26
C GLU A 116 -1.09 9.41 16.20
N PRO A 117 -1.05 8.07 16.30
CA PRO A 117 -0.45 7.26 15.26
C PRO A 117 -1.17 7.44 13.91
N THR A 118 -0.41 7.52 12.83
CA THR A 118 -0.96 7.39 11.48
C THR A 118 -0.99 5.91 11.12
N ASP A 119 -2.05 5.45 10.45
CA ASP A 119 -2.21 4.06 10.02
C ASP A 119 -2.40 3.93 8.50
N ALA A 120 -2.09 2.74 7.99
CA ALA A 120 -2.35 2.33 6.62
C ALA A 120 -2.47 0.80 6.52
N GLY A 121 -3.10 0.32 5.45
CA GLY A 121 -3.18 -1.10 5.12
C GLY A 121 -2.47 -1.43 3.82
N TRP A 122 -1.82 -2.57 3.76
CA TRP A 122 -1.29 -3.15 2.52
C TRP A 122 -1.44 -4.67 2.57
N ARG A 123 -2.22 -5.24 1.65
CA ARG A 123 -2.54 -6.68 1.60
C ARG A 123 -3.16 -7.15 2.94
N ASP A 124 -2.56 -8.18 3.54
CA ASP A 124 -2.87 -8.78 4.84
C ASP A 124 -2.18 -8.06 6.02
N LEU A 125 -1.50 -6.93 5.77
CA LEU A 125 -0.77 -6.18 6.79
C LEU A 125 -1.47 -4.86 7.15
N GLY A 126 -1.56 -4.58 8.44
CA GLY A 126 -1.88 -3.27 8.99
C GLY A 126 -0.63 -2.61 9.57
N PHE A 127 -0.43 -1.33 9.25
CA PHE A 127 0.68 -0.51 9.70
C PHE A 127 0.15 0.61 10.57
N ALA A 128 0.81 0.87 11.69
CA ALA A 128 0.60 2.06 12.49
C ALA A 128 1.95 2.63 12.90
N TRP A 129 2.17 3.92 12.68
CA TRP A 129 3.43 4.57 13.03
C TRP A 129 3.22 5.93 13.68
N ASN A 130 4.23 6.34 14.43
CA ASN A 130 4.32 7.69 14.97
C ASN A 130 5.76 8.18 14.92
N TYR A 131 5.93 9.50 14.91
CA TYR A 131 7.23 10.14 14.97
C TYR A 131 7.25 11.25 16.03
N SER A 132 8.28 11.24 16.89
CA SER A 132 8.65 12.36 17.75
C SER A 132 9.97 12.96 17.27
N PRO A 133 10.04 14.27 16.96
CA PRO A 133 11.28 14.92 16.52
C PRO A 133 12.37 14.95 17.61
N GLU A 134 11.99 14.78 18.88
CA GLU A 134 12.93 14.76 20.00
C GLU A 134 13.43 13.36 20.36
N ASP A 135 12.78 12.31 19.85
CA ASP A 135 12.98 10.97 20.35
C ASP A 135 13.09 9.98 19.19
N HIS A 136 12.01 9.39 18.70
CA HIS A 136 12.11 8.19 17.87
C HIS A 136 10.96 8.06 16.87
N PHE A 137 11.19 7.25 15.84
CA PHE A 137 10.16 6.67 14.99
C PHE A 137 9.74 5.32 15.56
N ARG A 138 8.43 5.14 15.72
CA ARG A 138 7.85 3.86 16.13
C ARG A 138 6.96 3.35 15.03
N LEU A 139 7.14 2.08 14.68
CA LEU A 139 6.30 1.36 13.73
C LEU A 139 5.77 0.09 14.38
N VAL A 140 4.49 -0.19 14.16
CA VAL A 140 3.87 -1.47 14.47
C VAL A 140 3.25 -2.01 13.18
N ILE A 141 3.53 -3.27 12.90
CA ILE A 141 2.95 -4.03 11.80
C ILE A 141 2.19 -5.21 12.41
N VAL A 142 0.96 -5.41 11.97
CA VAL A 142 0.12 -6.56 12.34
C VAL A 142 -0.30 -7.28 11.08
N GLN A 143 -0.31 -8.61 11.14
CA GLN A 143 -0.79 -9.48 10.09
C GLN A 143 -2.18 -10.02 10.46
N ALA A 144 -3.12 -9.93 9.52
CA ALA A 144 -4.52 -10.34 9.68
C ALA A 144 -4.79 -11.76 9.19
#